data_AF-A0A176RXJ0-F1
#
_entry.id   AF-A0A176RXJ0-F1
#
_cell.length_a   1.000
_cell.length_b   1.000
_cell.length_c   1.000
_cell.angle_alpha   90.00
_cell.angle_beta   90.00
_cell.angle_gamma   90.00
#
_symmetry.space_group_name_H-M   'P 1'
#
loop_
_entity.id
_entity.type
_entity.pdbx_description
1 polymer ?
#
loop_
_entity_poly.entity_id
_entity_poly.type
_entity_poly.pdbx_seq_one_letter_code
_entity_poly.pdbx_strand_id
1 'polypeptide(L)'
;AELERLPRPPKTLTDKIERCVALYSCDILFIHRDAEKQALNMRQAEIETAFKQVRKKLGKSALPKIVCVIPVRMTEAWLLFDEAAIRKAAGNPMGSQKLNLPQITKVEKLPDPKKMLYELLKKASGLSGRRLGKFNVHERVHRVANFIEDFSSLRQLSAFQVLEDEIKTLSER
;
A
#
# COMPACT_ATOMS: atom_id res chain seq x y z
N ALA A 1 7.84 4.68 -7.64
CA ALA A 1 9.14 4.72 -8.35
C ALA A 1 10.05 3.63 -7.79
N GLU A 2 10.71 2.84 -8.65
CA GLU A 2 11.67 1.79 -8.24
C GLU A 2 13.06 2.40 -7.95
N LEU A 3 13.15 3.25 -6.92
CA LEU A 3 14.38 3.97 -6.60
C LEU A 3 15.53 3.04 -6.16
N GLU A 4 15.21 1.81 -5.75
CA GLU A 4 16.17 0.80 -5.31
C GLU A 4 17.05 0.26 -6.44
N ARG A 5 16.60 0.37 -7.70
CA ARG A 5 17.36 -0.05 -8.88
C ARG A 5 18.38 0.98 -9.37
N LEU A 6 18.45 2.15 -8.72
CA LEU A 6 19.40 3.20 -9.06
C LEU A 6 20.84 2.81 -8.65
N PRO A 7 21.88 3.28 -9.37
CA PRO A 7 23.28 3.00 -9.00
C PRO A 7 23.65 3.43 -7.57
N ARG A 8 23.00 4.50 -7.08
CA ARG A 8 23.11 4.99 -5.70
C ARG A 8 21.70 5.20 -5.16
N PRO A 9 21.08 4.18 -4.54
CA PRO A 9 19.71 4.28 -4.08
C PRO A 9 19.61 5.21 -2.86
N PRO A 10 18.63 6.13 -2.82
CA PRO A 10 18.43 7.03 -1.69
C PRO A 10 18.01 6.26 -0.44
N LYS A 11 18.59 6.62 0.71
CA LYS A 11 18.39 5.89 1.98
C LYS A 11 17.30 6.52 2.85
N THR A 12 17.27 7.84 2.95
CA THR A 12 16.31 8.56 3.80
C THR A 12 15.03 8.87 3.03
N LEU A 13 13.94 9.16 3.74
CA LEU A 13 12.69 9.61 3.13
C LEU A 13 12.91 10.92 2.34
N THR A 14 13.66 11.87 2.91
CA THR A 14 14.01 13.14 2.26
C THR A 14 14.72 12.89 0.92
N ASP A 15 15.75 12.03 0.90
CA ASP A 15 16.49 11.72 -0.33
C ASP A 15 15.62 10.99 -1.36
N LYS A 16 14.70 10.13 -0.89
CA LYS A 16 13.74 9.43 -1.76
C LYS A 16 12.80 10.40 -2.44
N ILE A 17 12.23 11.35 -1.69
CA ILE A 17 11.35 12.40 -2.23
C ILE A 17 12.13 13.27 -3.22
N GLU A 18 13.29 13.77 -2.83
CA GLU A 18 14.16 14.62 -3.67
C GLU A 18 14.48 13.92 -4.99
N ARG A 19 14.93 12.65 -4.93
CA ARG A 19 15.27 11.88 -6.11
C ARG A 19 14.06 11.56 -6.98
N CYS A 20 12.90 11.31 -6.36
CA CYS A 20 11.66 11.04 -7.09
C CYS A 20 11.20 12.27 -7.87
N VAL A 21 11.16 13.44 -7.24
CA VAL A 21 10.77 14.69 -7.92
C VAL A 21 11.75 15.06 -9.04
N ALA A 22 13.05 14.84 -8.83
CA ALA A 22 14.06 15.13 -9.85
C ALA A 22 14.00 14.20 -11.07
N LEU A 23 13.54 12.95 -10.90
CA LEU A 23 13.47 11.95 -11.97
C LEU A 23 12.10 11.89 -12.65
N TYR A 24 11.04 12.24 -11.93
CA TYR A 24 9.66 12.08 -12.36
C TYR A 24 8.90 13.38 -12.09
N SER A 25 8.80 14.23 -13.12
CA SER A 25 7.94 15.41 -13.07
C SER A 25 6.48 14.98 -12.87
N CYS A 26 5.84 15.52 -11.85
CA CYS A 26 4.44 15.23 -11.52
C CYS A 26 3.80 16.42 -10.82
N ASP A 27 2.48 16.52 -10.89
CA ASP A 27 1.70 17.53 -10.16
C ASP A 27 1.35 17.06 -8.74
N ILE A 28 1.18 15.74 -8.57
CA ILE A 28 0.81 15.08 -7.31
C ILE A 28 1.77 13.92 -7.06
N LEU A 29 2.32 13.87 -5.85
CA LEU A 29 3.18 12.80 -5.37
C LEU A 29 2.50 12.05 -4.21
N PHE A 30 2.11 10.81 -4.46
CA PHE A 30 1.64 9.90 -3.42
C PHE A 30 2.83 9.31 -2.66
N ILE A 31 2.86 9.52 -1.35
CA ILE A 31 3.92 9.00 -0.47
C ILE A 31 3.32 7.92 0.42
N HIS A 32 3.67 6.67 0.11
CA HIS A 32 3.26 5.52 0.91
C HIS A 32 4.19 5.29 2.10
N ARG A 33 3.61 5.19 3.30
CA ARG A 33 4.33 4.83 4.52
C ARG A 33 3.46 3.99 5.45
N ASP A 34 3.85 2.74 5.67
CA ASP A 34 3.24 1.90 6.70
C ASP A 34 3.39 2.56 8.08
N ALA A 35 2.31 2.56 8.87
CA ALA A 35 2.33 3.13 10.19
C ALA A 35 3.21 2.33 11.18
N GLU A 36 3.32 1.00 11.01
CA GLU A 36 4.18 0.13 11.85
C GLU A 36 4.00 0.36 13.36
N LYS A 37 2.74 0.46 13.83
CA LYS A 37 2.34 0.77 15.22
C LYS A 37 2.50 2.23 15.66
N GLN A 38 3.01 3.12 14.80
CA GLN A 38 2.98 4.56 15.05
C GLN A 38 1.60 5.14 14.79
N ALA A 39 1.28 6.25 15.44
CA ALA A 39 0.06 6.99 15.16
C ALA A 39 0.14 7.66 13.77
N LEU A 40 -1.01 7.83 13.12
CA LEU A 40 -1.13 8.44 11.79
C LEU A 40 -0.45 9.82 11.72
N ASN A 41 -0.75 10.68 12.70
CA ASN A 41 -0.20 12.04 12.79
C ASN A 41 1.35 12.06 12.87
N MET A 42 1.97 11.06 13.51
CA MET A 42 3.43 10.94 13.58
C MET A 42 4.03 10.67 12.20
N ARG A 43 3.40 9.80 11.41
CA ARG A 43 3.83 9.51 10.03
C ARG A 43 3.56 10.67 9.08
N GLN A 44 2.43 11.36 9.23
CA GLN A 44 2.16 12.59 8.48
C GLN A 44 3.22 13.66 8.79
N ALA A 45 3.55 13.88 10.07
CA ALA A 45 4.60 14.82 10.47
C ALA A 45 5.99 14.44 9.94
N GLU A 46 6.31 13.13 9.91
CA GLU A 46 7.55 12.60 9.30
C GLU A 46 7.62 12.99 7.81
N ILE A 47 6.56 12.72 7.05
CA ILE A 47 6.48 13.03 5.62
C ILE A 47 6.53 14.54 5.37
N GLU A 48 5.75 15.33 6.13
CA GLU A 48 5.76 16.78 6.02
C GLU A 48 7.14 17.38 6.30
N THR A 49 7.84 16.86 7.32
CA THR A 49 9.19 17.34 7.67
C THR A 49 10.17 17.06 6.56
N ALA A 50 10.16 15.84 6.00
CA ALA A 50 10.99 15.48 4.86
C ALA A 50 10.67 16.36 3.65
N PHE A 51 9.39 16.57 3.35
CA PHE A 51 8.96 17.40 2.23
C PHE A 51 9.35 18.88 2.39
N LYS A 52 9.23 19.44 3.60
CA LYS A 52 9.70 20.80 3.94
C LYS A 52 11.21 20.95 3.72
N GLN A 53 12.00 19.91 4.03
CA GLN A 53 13.44 19.92 3.76
C GLN A 53 13.75 19.94 2.26
N VAL A 54 13.06 19.10 1.47
CA VAL A 54 13.21 19.10 0.00
C VAL A 54 12.83 20.45 -0.60
N ARG A 55 11.74 21.07 -0.10
CA ARG A 55 11.31 22.41 -0.53
C ARG A 55 12.36 23.49 -0.26
N LYS A 56 13.08 23.41 0.85
CA LYS A 56 14.19 24.33 1.15
C LYS A 56 15.36 24.15 0.18
N LYS A 57 15.64 22.91 -0.26
CA LYS A 57 16.73 22.61 -1.19
C LYS A 57 16.41 23.00 -2.64
N LEU A 58 15.23 22.65 -3.13
CA LEU A 58 14.87 22.78 -4.55
C LEU A 58 14.18 24.11 -4.91
N GLY A 59 13.79 24.92 -3.92
CA GLY A 59 13.04 26.15 -4.14
C GLY A 59 11.53 25.93 -4.36
N LYS A 60 10.74 27.01 -4.37
CA LYS A 60 9.26 26.95 -4.34
C LYS A 60 8.60 26.54 -5.68
N SER A 61 9.28 26.69 -6.82
CA SER A 61 8.59 26.73 -8.13
C SER A 61 8.36 25.38 -8.82
N ALA A 62 8.77 24.24 -8.25
CA ALA A 62 8.70 22.96 -8.96
C ALA A 62 8.36 21.74 -8.09
N LEU A 63 7.72 21.92 -6.93
CA LEU A 63 7.35 20.78 -6.09
C LEU A 63 5.89 20.35 -6.29
N PRO A 64 5.63 19.04 -6.43
CA PRO A 64 4.27 18.50 -6.51
C PRO A 64 3.49 18.73 -5.22
N LYS A 65 2.15 18.72 -5.30
CA LYS A 65 1.30 18.51 -4.11
C LYS A 65 1.58 17.09 -3.57
N ILE A 66 1.53 16.90 -2.26
CA ILE A 66 1.73 15.56 -1.66
C ILE A 66 0.40 14.98 -1.19
N VAL A 67 0.28 13.65 -1.30
CA VAL A 67 -0.79 12.87 -0.67
C VAL A 67 -0.16 11.79 0.19
N CYS A 68 -0.52 11.72 1.47
CA CYS A 68 -0.02 10.70 2.38
C CYS A 68 -0.86 9.42 2.29
N VAL A 69 -0.25 8.32 1.87
CA VAL A 69 -0.90 6.99 1.89
C VAL A 69 -0.38 6.23 3.10
N ILE A 70 -1.07 6.34 4.24
CA ILE A 70 -0.64 5.75 5.51
C ILE A 70 -1.72 4.78 6.02
N PRO A 71 -1.58 3.47 5.78
CA PRO A 71 -2.47 2.49 6.40
C PRO A 71 -2.20 2.41 7.92
N VAL A 72 -3.22 2.06 8.72
CA VAL A 72 -3.09 1.93 10.20
C VAL A 72 -1.98 0.96 10.64
N ARG A 73 -1.71 -0.06 9.83
CA ARG A 73 -0.58 -0.99 10.02
C ARG A 73 0.22 -1.16 8.75
N MET A 74 -0.40 -1.76 7.73
CA MET A 74 0.21 -2.15 6.46
C MET A 74 -0.82 -2.13 5.34
N THR A 75 -0.41 -1.87 4.10
CA THR A 75 -1.31 -1.89 2.94
C THR A 75 -1.98 -3.23 2.68
N GLU A 76 -1.36 -4.36 3.07
CA GLU A 76 -2.00 -5.67 2.90
C GLU A 76 -3.33 -5.78 3.62
N ALA A 77 -3.59 -4.97 4.64
CA ALA A 77 -4.90 -4.90 5.29
C ALA A 77 -6.01 -4.55 4.29
N TRP A 78 -5.74 -3.66 3.34
CA TRP A 78 -6.70 -3.24 2.32
C TRP A 78 -6.91 -4.29 1.23
N LEU A 79 -6.20 -5.42 1.26
CA LEU A 79 -6.39 -6.53 0.32
C LEU A 79 -7.13 -7.72 0.95
N LEU A 80 -7.51 -7.63 2.23
CA LEU A 80 -8.11 -8.71 3.02
C LEU A 80 -9.65 -8.70 3.03
N PHE A 81 -10.28 -8.28 1.93
CA PHE A 81 -11.75 -8.18 1.86
C PHE A 81 -12.39 -8.88 0.65
N ASP A 82 -11.66 -9.02 -0.46
CA ASP A 82 -12.18 -9.61 -1.69
C ASP A 82 -11.67 -11.05 -1.87
N GLU A 83 -12.53 -12.01 -1.51
CA GLU A 83 -12.20 -13.43 -1.64
C GLU A 83 -11.97 -13.85 -3.10
N ALA A 84 -12.77 -13.31 -4.04
CA ALA A 84 -12.68 -13.66 -5.45
C ALA A 84 -11.35 -13.17 -6.05
N ALA A 85 -10.94 -11.94 -5.73
CA ALA A 85 -9.64 -11.40 -6.13
C ALA A 85 -8.48 -12.21 -5.55
N ILE A 86 -8.55 -12.63 -4.27
CA ILE A 86 -7.54 -13.50 -3.66
C ILE A 86 -7.44 -14.83 -4.40
N ARG A 87 -8.57 -15.46 -4.77
CA ARG A 87 -8.58 -16.73 -5.51
C ARG A 87 -8.03 -16.59 -6.93
N LYS A 88 -8.44 -15.55 -7.66
CA LYS A 88 -7.91 -15.20 -8.99
C LYS A 88 -6.39 -14.99 -8.90
N ALA A 89 -5.93 -14.19 -7.93
CA ALA A 89 -4.52 -13.91 -7.70
C ALA A 89 -3.74 -15.19 -7.37
N ALA A 90 -4.29 -16.08 -6.55
CA ALA A 90 -3.67 -17.36 -6.20
C ALA A 90 -3.55 -18.35 -7.37
N GLY A 91 -4.19 -18.07 -8.51
CA GLY A 91 -4.20 -18.92 -9.69
C GLY A 91 -5.19 -20.09 -9.59
N ASN A 92 -6.18 -20.00 -8.69
CA ASN A 92 -7.19 -21.04 -8.48
C ASN A 92 -8.58 -20.41 -8.23
N PRO A 93 -9.16 -19.74 -9.24
CA PRO A 93 -10.41 -18.98 -9.10
C PRO A 93 -11.59 -19.85 -8.62
N MET A 94 -11.66 -21.10 -9.08
CA MET A 94 -12.73 -22.05 -8.74
C MET A 94 -12.40 -22.98 -7.56
N GLY A 95 -11.35 -22.66 -6.79
CA GLY A 95 -10.95 -23.50 -5.66
C GLY A 95 -12.03 -23.61 -4.57
N SER A 96 -12.16 -24.77 -3.93
CA SER A 96 -13.16 -25.00 -2.87
C SER A 96 -12.65 -24.74 -1.45
N GLN A 97 -11.41 -24.28 -1.30
CA GLN A 97 -10.78 -24.17 0.02
C GLN A 97 -11.44 -23.07 0.82
N LYS A 98 -11.86 -23.36 2.06
CA LYS A 98 -12.51 -22.36 2.93
C LYS A 98 -11.55 -21.23 3.28
N LEU A 99 -11.80 -20.02 2.80
CA LEU A 99 -11.01 -18.83 3.13
C LEU A 99 -11.72 -18.07 4.25
N ASN A 100 -11.09 -17.98 5.42
CA ASN A 100 -11.65 -17.27 6.56
C ASN A 100 -11.19 -15.82 6.52
N LEU A 101 -11.81 -15.01 5.67
CA LEU A 101 -11.47 -13.59 5.60
C LEU A 101 -11.92 -12.88 6.90
N PRO A 102 -11.13 -11.90 7.38
CA PRO A 102 -11.54 -11.03 8.46
C PRO A 102 -12.73 -10.16 8.04
N GLN A 103 -13.49 -9.65 9.01
CA GLN A 103 -14.46 -8.59 8.75
C GLN A 103 -13.71 -7.33 8.30
N ILE A 104 -14.22 -6.64 7.27
CA ILE A 104 -13.62 -5.43 6.70
C ILE A 104 -13.28 -4.39 7.79
N THR A 105 -14.19 -4.15 8.73
CA THR A 105 -14.02 -3.18 9.83
C THR A 105 -12.89 -3.53 10.82
N LYS A 106 -12.29 -4.72 10.72
CA LYS A 106 -11.22 -5.20 11.59
C LYS A 106 -9.87 -5.30 10.89
N VAL A 107 -9.79 -5.17 9.55
CA VAL A 107 -8.55 -5.44 8.80
C VAL A 107 -7.40 -4.53 9.22
N GLU A 108 -7.69 -3.26 9.49
CA GLU A 108 -6.70 -2.27 9.93
C GLU A 108 -6.17 -2.51 11.35
N LYS A 109 -6.91 -3.27 12.16
CA LYS A 109 -6.53 -3.63 13.54
C LYS A 109 -5.76 -4.94 13.61
N LEU A 110 -5.62 -5.66 12.50
CA LEU A 110 -4.91 -6.92 12.48
C LEU A 110 -3.44 -6.70 12.86
N PRO A 111 -2.87 -7.58 13.71
CA PRO A 111 -1.50 -7.41 14.16
C PRO A 111 -0.49 -7.56 13.02
N ASP A 112 -0.77 -8.47 12.09
CA ASP A 112 0.07 -8.78 10.93
C ASP A 112 -0.81 -9.11 9.70
N PRO A 113 -1.33 -8.08 8.99
CA PRO A 113 -2.14 -8.26 7.80
C PRO A 113 -1.37 -8.96 6.67
N LYS A 114 -0.05 -8.74 6.59
CA LYS A 114 0.82 -9.33 5.57
C LYS A 114 0.88 -10.84 5.71
N LYS A 115 1.13 -11.34 6.91
CA LYS A 115 1.11 -12.79 7.20
C LYS A 115 -0.26 -13.39 6.90
N MET A 116 -1.35 -12.74 7.29
CA MET A 116 -2.70 -13.23 7.01
C MET A 116 -2.96 -13.36 5.51
N LEU A 117 -2.63 -12.33 4.72
CA LEU A 117 -2.80 -12.34 3.27
C LEU A 117 -1.98 -13.46 2.62
N TYR A 118 -0.76 -13.67 3.10
CA TYR A 118 0.13 -14.71 2.57
C TYR A 118 -0.44 -16.10 2.79
N GLU A 119 -0.98 -16.36 3.99
CA GLU A 119 -1.62 -17.63 4.30
C GLU A 119 -2.93 -17.83 3.53
N LEU A 120 -3.73 -16.77 3.32
CA LEU A 120 -4.92 -16.84 2.48
C LEU A 120 -4.57 -17.15 1.02
N LEU A 121 -3.55 -16.52 0.45
CA LEU A 121 -3.10 -16.77 -0.93
C LEU A 121 -2.59 -18.20 -1.10
N LYS A 122 -1.76 -18.67 -0.15
CA LYS A 122 -1.28 -20.06 -0.13
C LYS A 122 -2.44 -21.05 -0.05
N LYS A 123 -3.39 -20.82 0.87
CA LYS A 123 -4.57 -21.68 1.04
C LYS A 123 -5.45 -21.67 -0.21
N ALA A 124 -5.71 -20.50 -0.78
CA ALA A 124 -6.52 -20.33 -1.99
C ALA A 124 -5.92 -21.08 -3.19
N SER A 125 -4.58 -21.14 -3.28
CA SER A 125 -3.89 -21.86 -4.36
C SER A 125 -4.21 -23.34 -4.41
N GLY A 126 -4.64 -23.95 -3.28
CA GLY A 126 -4.87 -25.39 -3.17
C GLY A 126 -3.60 -26.24 -3.31
N LEU A 127 -2.42 -25.62 -3.35
CA LEU A 127 -1.14 -26.31 -3.49
C LEU A 127 -0.68 -26.90 -2.16
N SER A 128 0.07 -27.99 -2.23
CA SER A 128 0.69 -28.65 -1.08
C SER A 128 2.13 -29.10 -1.38
N GLY A 129 2.87 -29.45 -0.33
CA GLY A 129 4.24 -29.99 -0.41
C GLY A 129 5.19 -29.12 -1.24
N ARG A 130 5.96 -29.77 -2.14
CA ARG A 130 6.96 -29.10 -2.98
C ARG A 130 6.36 -28.02 -3.89
N ARG A 131 5.11 -28.17 -4.34
CA ARG A 131 4.44 -27.18 -5.20
C ARG A 131 4.12 -25.91 -4.42
N LEU A 132 3.68 -26.04 -3.17
CA LEU A 132 3.48 -24.91 -2.27
C LEU A 132 4.80 -24.20 -1.94
N GLY A 133 5.90 -24.95 -1.78
CA GLY A 133 7.23 -24.38 -1.56
C GLY A 133 7.74 -23.49 -2.71
N LYS A 134 7.22 -23.68 -3.94
CA LYS A 134 7.52 -22.83 -5.12
C LYS A 134 6.51 -21.69 -5.32
N PHE A 135 5.53 -21.54 -4.43
CA PHE A 135 4.50 -20.51 -4.57
C PHE A 135 5.08 -19.13 -4.28
N ASN A 136 5.20 -18.30 -5.32
CA ASN A 136 5.70 -16.93 -5.18
C ASN A 136 4.62 -16.01 -4.60
N VAL A 137 4.50 -16.00 -3.27
CA VAL A 137 3.46 -15.22 -2.59
C VAL A 137 3.60 -13.71 -2.83
N HIS A 138 4.83 -13.20 -2.97
CA HIS A 138 5.08 -11.78 -3.22
C HIS A 138 4.48 -11.31 -4.55
N GLU A 139 4.72 -12.07 -5.63
CA GLU A 139 4.09 -11.81 -6.94
C GLU A 139 2.56 -11.85 -6.82
N ARG A 140 2.03 -12.78 -6.04
CA ARG A 140 0.59 -13.01 -5.91
C ARG A 140 -0.11 -11.86 -5.18
N VAL A 141 0.53 -11.26 -4.18
CA VAL A 141 0.02 -10.06 -3.48
C VAL A 141 -0.21 -8.91 -4.46
N HIS A 142 0.75 -8.63 -5.35
CA HIS A 142 0.58 -7.59 -6.37
C HIS A 142 -0.60 -7.86 -7.31
N ARG A 143 -0.85 -9.13 -7.64
CA ARG A 143 -1.98 -9.52 -8.50
C ARG A 143 -3.34 -9.34 -7.82
N VAL A 144 -3.44 -9.39 -6.49
CA VAL A 144 -4.72 -9.20 -5.78
C VAL A 144 -5.33 -7.86 -6.15
N ALA A 145 -4.55 -6.77 -6.04
CA ALA A 145 -5.02 -5.42 -6.37
C ALA A 145 -5.52 -5.31 -7.82
N ASN A 146 -4.89 -6.03 -8.76
CA ASN A 146 -5.30 -6.03 -10.17
C ASN A 146 -6.62 -6.78 -10.44
N PHE A 147 -7.06 -7.63 -9.51
CA PHE A 147 -8.29 -8.42 -9.65
C PHE A 147 -9.47 -7.89 -8.82
N ILE A 148 -9.23 -6.89 -7.98
CA ILE A 148 -10.31 -6.17 -7.28
C ILE A 148 -10.95 -5.22 -8.29
N GLU A 149 -12.24 -5.43 -8.54
CA GLU A 149 -13.03 -4.60 -9.46
C GLU A 149 -13.72 -3.44 -8.72
N ASP A 150 -13.99 -3.61 -7.42
CA ASP A 150 -14.62 -2.59 -6.58
C ASP A 150 -13.91 -2.43 -5.23
N PHE A 151 -13.40 -1.23 -4.98
CA PHE A 151 -12.75 -0.84 -3.73
C PHE A 151 -13.71 -0.13 -2.76
N SER A 152 -15.00 -0.03 -3.06
CA SER A 152 -16.00 0.66 -2.23
C SER A 152 -16.02 0.19 -0.78
N SER A 153 -15.74 -1.10 -0.54
CA SER A 153 -15.63 -1.68 0.80
C SER A 153 -14.56 -1.01 1.67
N LEU A 154 -13.49 -0.48 1.07
CA LEU A 154 -12.44 0.23 1.79
C LEU A 154 -12.92 1.55 2.38
N ARG A 155 -14.03 2.14 1.91
CA ARG A 155 -14.61 3.37 2.49
C ARG A 155 -15.12 3.20 3.92
N GLN A 156 -15.16 1.98 4.43
CA GLN A 156 -15.45 1.69 5.85
C GLN A 156 -14.19 1.83 6.74
N LEU A 157 -13.01 1.98 6.15
CA LEU A 157 -11.73 2.01 6.84
C LEU A 157 -11.30 3.44 7.10
N SER A 158 -10.91 3.75 8.34
CA SER A 158 -10.57 5.11 8.74
C SER A 158 -9.38 5.67 7.98
N ALA A 159 -8.33 4.87 7.72
CA ALA A 159 -7.18 5.39 7.00
C ALA A 159 -7.46 5.59 5.50
N PHE A 160 -8.37 4.80 4.94
CA PHE A 160 -8.81 4.99 3.55
C PHE A 160 -9.68 6.24 3.40
N GLN A 161 -10.56 6.53 4.37
CA GLN A 161 -11.33 7.77 4.40
C GLN A 161 -10.42 9.00 4.46
N VAL A 162 -9.39 8.98 5.31
CA VAL A 162 -8.40 10.06 5.37
C VAL A 162 -7.72 10.28 4.02
N LEU A 163 -7.34 9.19 3.33
CA LEU A 163 -6.76 9.26 1.99
C LEU A 163 -7.74 9.89 0.99
N GLU A 164 -8.99 9.42 0.94
CA GLU A 164 -10.00 9.97 0.04
C GLU A 164 -10.25 11.47 0.30
N ASP A 165 -10.30 11.89 1.56
CA ASP A 165 -10.52 13.29 1.92
C ASP A 165 -9.31 14.18 1.59
N GLU A 166 -8.09 13.66 1.72
CA GLU A 166 -6.86 14.35 1.26
C GLU A 166 -6.90 14.54 -0.26
N ILE A 167 -7.27 13.50 -1.02
CA ILE A 167 -7.41 13.58 -2.49
C ILE A 167 -8.48 14.59 -2.89
N LYS A 168 -9.66 14.59 -2.27
CA LYS A 168 -10.73 15.56 -2.55
C LYS A 168 -10.26 16.99 -2.33
N THR A 169 -9.60 17.25 -1.20
CA THR A 169 -9.08 18.58 -0.86
C THR A 169 -8.07 19.09 -1.89
N LEU A 170 -7.33 18.20 -2.56
CA LEU A 170 -6.41 18.58 -3.64
C LEU A 170 -7.12 18.91 -4.95
N SER A 171 -8.29 18.30 -5.20
CA SER A 171 -9.10 18.51 -6.42
C SER A 171 -9.94 19.78 -6.37
N GLU A 172 -10.29 20.26 -5.17
CA GLU A 172 -11.06 21.49 -4.95
C GLU A 172 -10.21 22.78 -4.97
N ARG A 173 -8.90 22.68 -5.24
CA ARG A 173 -7.92 23.78 -5.20
C ARG A 173 -7.09 23.89 -6.47
#